data_AF-W9GFF6-F1
#
_entry.id   AF-W9GFF6-F1
#
_cell.length_a   1.000
_cell.length_b   1.000
_cell.length_c   1.000
_cell.angle_alpha   90.00
_cell.angle_beta   90.00
_cell.angle_gamma   90.00
#
_symmetry.space_group_name_H-M   'P 1'
#
loop_
_entity.id
_entity.type
_entity.pdbx_description
1 polymer ?
#
loop_
_entity_poly.entity_id
_entity_poly.type
_entity_poly.pdbx_seq_one_letter_code
_entity_poly.pdbx_strand_id
1 'polypeptide(L)' 'MPAALPAILRGARDSGRRAVGYLRAVMGADAYDRYCAHLAARHPEAEPLSEREFWREHMDWLDQNPQGRCC' A
#
# COMPACT_ATOMS: atom_id res chain seq x y z
N MET A 1 42.96 -2.32 -11.35
CA MET A 1 41.90 -1.99 -10.36
C MET A 1 40.53 -2.17 -11.00
N PRO A 2 39.80 -3.29 -10.84
CA PRO A 2 38.38 -3.35 -11.22
C PRO A 2 37.51 -3.70 -10.00
N ALA A 3 37.03 -2.68 -9.28
CA ALA A 3 36.07 -2.83 -8.17
C ALA A 3 34.71 -2.18 -8.49
N ALA A 4 34.28 -2.20 -9.75
CA ALA A 4 33.05 -1.52 -10.19
C ALA A 4 31.80 -2.42 -10.28
N LEU A 5 31.94 -3.75 -10.16
CA LEU A 5 30.79 -4.67 -10.20
C LEU A 5 29.84 -4.64 -8.98
N PRO A 6 30.28 -4.40 -7.73
CA PRO A 6 29.35 -4.50 -6.58
C PRO A 6 28.51 -3.23 -6.35
N ALA A 7 28.76 -2.14 -7.07
CA ALA A 7 27.99 -0.89 -6.96
C ALA A 7 26.69 -0.94 -7.79
N ILE A 8 26.75 -1.52 -9.00
CA ILE A 8 25.61 -1.65 -9.91
C ILE A 8 24.53 -2.56 -9.31
N LEU A 9 24.94 -3.66 -8.65
CA LEU A 9 24.01 -4.57 -7.96
C LEU A 9 23.39 -3.96 -6.69
N ARG A 10 24.06 -3.00 -6.04
CA ARG A 10 23.50 -2.26 -4.90
C ARG A 10 22.46 -1.24 -5.35
N GLY A 11 22.77 -0.45 -6.38
CA GLY A 11 21.81 0.48 -6.98
C GLY A 11 20.57 -0.24 -7.53
N ALA A 12 20.74 -1.41 -8.16
CA ALA A 12 19.63 -2.22 -8.63
C ALA A 12 18.73 -2.74 -7.50
N ARG A 13 19.31 -3.14 -6.35
CA ARG A 13 18.54 -3.58 -5.17
C ARG A 13 17.72 -2.45 -4.55
N ASP A 14 18.27 -1.25 -4.51
CA ASP A 14 17.59 -0.09 -3.93
C ASP A 14 16.51 0.47 -4.87
N SER A 15 16.75 0.46 -6.19
CA SER A 15 15.73 0.74 -7.20
C SER A 15 14.62 -0.30 -7.19
N GLY A 16 14.96 -1.59 -7.03
CA GLY A 16 14.00 -2.68 -6.92
C GLY A 16 13.09 -2.54 -5.69
N ARG A 17 13.64 -2.18 -4.53
CA ARG A 17 12.84 -1.91 -3.32
C ARG A 17 11.89 -0.72 -3.49
N ARG A 18 12.34 0.35 -4.15
CA ARG A 18 11.49 1.50 -4.47
C ARG A 18 10.37 1.14 -5.43
N ALA A 19 10.65 0.35 -6.45
CA ALA A 19 9.63 -0.15 -7.38
C ALA A 19 8.61 -1.07 -6.68
N VAL A 20 9.05 -1.96 -5.80
CA VAL A 20 8.16 -2.82 -4.99
C VAL A 20 7.31 -1.99 -4.03
N GLY A 21 7.88 -0.98 -3.36
CA GLY A 21 7.14 -0.05 -2.52
C GLY A 21 6.10 0.75 -3.31
N TYR A 22 6.48 1.23 -4.49
CA TYR A 22 5.58 1.93 -5.41
C TYR A 22 4.47 1.02 -5.93
N LEU A 23 4.79 -0.21 -6.34
CA LEU A 23 3.79 -1.20 -6.76
C LEU A 23 2.87 -1.59 -5.60
N ARG A 24 3.36 -1.66 -4.36
CA ARG A 24 2.50 -1.87 -3.18
C ARG A 24 1.55 -0.70 -2.96
N ALA A 25 2.03 0.53 -3.10
CA ALA A 25 1.18 1.72 -3.02
C ALA A 25 0.13 1.76 -4.16
N VAL A 26 0.53 1.42 -5.38
CA VAL A 26 -0.35 1.46 -6.58
C VAL A 26 -1.34 0.30 -6.61
N MET A 27 -0.93 -0.92 -6.22
CA MET A 27 -1.82 -2.09 -6.17
C MET A 27 -2.75 -2.10 -4.93
N GLY A 28 -2.73 -1.04 -4.12
CA GLY A 28 -3.59 -0.92 -2.95
C GLY A 28 -3.14 -1.74 -1.73
N ALA A 29 -1.94 -2.32 -1.76
CA ALA A 29 -1.38 -3.00 -0.58
C ALA A 29 -1.06 -2.02 0.58
N ASP A 30 -1.08 -0.70 0.34
CA ASP A 30 -0.99 0.34 1.37
C ASP A 30 -2.36 0.90 1.80
N ALA A 31 -3.49 0.34 1.33
CA ALA A 31 -4.81 0.87 1.65
C ALA A 31 -5.07 0.97 3.16
N TYR A 32 -4.56 0.01 3.94
CA TYR A 32 -4.64 0.02 5.39
C TYR A 32 -3.76 1.11 6.04
N ASP A 33 -2.52 1.30 5.56
CA ASP A 33 -1.65 2.37 6.05
C ASP A 33 -2.25 3.75 5.78
N ARG A 34 -2.82 3.96 4.58
CA ARG A 34 -3.58 5.18 4.24
C ARG A 34 -4.81 5.36 5.13
N TYR A 35 -5.54 4.30 5.44
CA TYR A 35 -6.67 4.34 6.36
C TYR A 35 -6.21 4.77 7.76
N CYS A 36 -5.16 4.16 8.30
CA CYS A 36 -4.60 4.52 9.61
C CYS A 36 -4.10 5.97 9.64
N ALA A 37 -3.38 6.42 8.60
CA ALA A 37 -2.90 7.81 8.52
C ALA A 37 -4.06 8.81 8.43
N HIS A 38 -5.11 8.48 7.67
CA HIS A 38 -6.32 9.28 7.57
C HIS A 38 -7.07 9.33 8.90
N LEU A 39 -7.20 8.19 9.58
CA LEU A 39 -7.86 8.08 10.87
C LEU A 39 -7.09 8.90 11.92
N ALA A 40 -5.76 8.76 11.99
CA ALA A 40 -4.93 9.56 12.89
C ALA A 40 -5.04 11.07 12.60
N ALA A 41 -5.22 11.47 11.34
CA ALA A 41 -5.37 12.88 10.96
C ALA A 41 -6.76 13.46 11.23
N ARG A 42 -7.84 12.67 11.09
CA ARG A 42 -9.23 13.14 11.24
C ARG A 42 -9.87 12.82 12.59
N HIS A 43 -9.51 11.70 13.17
CA HIS A 43 -10.11 11.11 14.37
C HIS A 43 -9.02 10.51 15.26
N PRO A 44 -8.18 11.36 15.89
CA PRO A 44 -7.10 10.88 16.75
C PRO A 44 -7.61 10.11 17.98
N GLU A 45 -8.87 10.32 18.40
CA GLU A 45 -9.52 9.54 19.46
C GLU A 45 -10.13 8.19 19.02
N ALA A 46 -10.19 7.91 17.72
CA ALA A 46 -10.78 6.66 17.21
C ALA A 46 -9.71 5.57 17.08
N GLU A 47 -10.03 4.37 17.58
CA GLU A 47 -9.14 3.22 17.45
C GLU A 47 -9.28 2.61 16.05
N PRO A 48 -8.17 2.46 15.28
CA PRO A 48 -8.23 1.86 13.96
C PRO A 48 -8.71 0.42 14.03
N LEU A 49 -9.55 0.04 13.06
CA LEU A 49 -9.90 -1.36 12.81
C LEU A 49 -8.65 -2.20 12.64
N SER A 50 -8.69 -3.48 13.02
CA SER A 50 -7.59 -4.38 12.68
C SER A 50 -7.47 -4.55 11.16
N GLU A 51 -6.26 -4.79 10.67
CA GLU A 51 -5.99 -4.95 9.22
C GLU A 51 -6.95 -5.95 8.55
N ARG A 52 -7.24 -7.07 9.21
CA ARG A 52 -8.16 -8.09 8.71
C ARG A 52 -9.60 -7.59 8.60
N GLU A 53 -10.06 -6.82 9.58
CA GLU A 53 -11.41 -6.26 9.61
C GLU A 53 -11.56 -5.17 8.55
N PHE A 54 -10.55 -4.32 8.41
CA PHE A 54 -10.48 -3.34 7.33
C PHE A 54 -10.62 -4.01 5.96
N TRP A 55 -9.84 -5.06 5.68
CA TRP A 55 -9.93 -5.74 4.39
C TRP A 55 -11.27 -6.42 4.16
N ARG A 56 -11.88 -6.97 5.21
CA ARG A 56 -13.22 -7.56 5.11
C ARG A 56 -14.26 -6.51 4.75
N GLU A 57 -14.31 -5.39 5.47
CA GLU A 57 -15.24 -4.29 5.19
C GLU A 57 -14.96 -3.62 3.86
N HIS A 58 -13.69 -3.48 3.47
CA HIS A 58 -13.30 -2.91 2.19
C HIS A 58 -13.81 -3.76 1.01
N MET A 59 -13.66 -5.08 1.10
CA MET A 59 -14.16 -6.01 0.08
C MET A 59 -15.69 -6.06 0.05
N ASP A 60 -16.33 -6.04 1.22
CA ASP A 60 -17.79 -5.97 1.34
C ASP A 60 -18.35 -4.67 0.74
N TRP A 61 -17.68 -3.54 1.01
CA TRP A 61 -18.00 -2.27 0.38
C TRP A 61 -17.84 -2.33 -1.13
N LEU A 62 -16.75 -2.90 -1.67
CA LEU A 62 -16.55 -3.06 -3.11
C LEU A 62 -17.59 -3.96 -3.77
N ASP A 63 -18.05 -5.01 -3.07
CA ASP A 63 -19.09 -5.91 -3.55
C ASP A 63 -20.47 -5.21 -3.59
N GLN A 64 -20.80 -4.47 -2.54
CA GLN A 64 -22.06 -3.72 -2.42
C GLN A 64 -22.09 -2.44 -3.27
N ASN A 65 -20.93 -1.90 -3.63
CA ASN A 65 -20.77 -0.67 -4.41
C ASN A 65 -20.10 -0.95 -5.75
N PRO A 66 -20.73 -1.73 -6.65
CA PRO A 66 -20.17 -2.04 -7.97
C PRO A 66 -20.13 -0.82 -8.91
N GLN A 67 -20.44 0.40 -8.42
CA GLN A 67 -20.43 1.63 -9.21
C GLN A 67 -19.08 1.82 -9.92
N GLY A 68 -19.12 1.60 -11.23
CA GLY A 68 -17.94 1.49 -12.10
C GLY A 68 -17.98 0.30 -13.05
N ARG A 69 -18.87 -0.68 -12.83
CA ARG A 69 -19.22 -1.67 -13.86
C ARG A 69 -20.06 -0.96 -14.93
N CYS A 70 -19.40 -0.49 -15.99
CA CYS A 70 -20.07 -0.07 -17.21
C CYS A 70 -20.97 -1.23 -17.67
N CYS A 71 -22.28 -1.02 -17.57
CA CYS A 71 -23.22 -1.57 -18.52
C CYS A 71 -22.97 -0.92 -19.89
#